data_AF-A0A2E9H2F6-F1
#
_entry.id   AF-A0A2E9H2F6-F1
#
_cell.length_a   1.000
_cell.length_b   1.000
_cell.length_c   1.000
_cell.angle_alpha   90.00
_cell.angle_beta   90.00
_cell.angle_gamma   90.00
#
_symmetry.space_group_name_H-M   'P 1'
#
loop_
_entity.id
_entity.type
_entity.pdbx_description
1 polymer ?
#
loop_
_entity_poly.entity_id
_entity_poly.type
_entity_poly.pdbx_seq_one_letter_code
_entity_poly.pdbx_strand_id
1 'polypeptide(L)'
;MTPAYKRSYDQEIAICALAQKGTEKKILNTMCLRRKEIVGRFFVPLEAKPRAGKGGWSKGIEGRLAADRLLNLFITMHGRIKLDRQLDAVSLLNLHMAYQAIYPGFEMHPNRIHYFLPQLKQQQIIMYDKCPDCGRPYCVYHDEDADVCASCTIQKAAQHTGNNEFDVEPANNEICEAAV
;
A
#
# COMPACT_ATOMS: atom_id res chain seq x y z
N MET A 1 35.60 2.22 -12.85
CA MET A 1 34.32 2.94 -12.84
C MET A 1 34.20 3.71 -11.53
N THR A 2 33.99 5.03 -11.54
CA THR A 2 33.96 5.82 -10.31
C THR A 2 32.67 5.59 -9.51
N PRO A 3 32.67 5.75 -8.17
CA PRO A 3 31.46 5.55 -7.34
C PRO A 3 30.28 6.44 -7.76
N ALA A 4 30.56 7.67 -8.21
CA ALA A 4 29.54 8.60 -8.69
C ALA A 4 28.90 8.13 -10.02
N TYR A 5 29.71 7.56 -10.92
CA TYR A 5 29.20 7.01 -12.18
C TYR A 5 28.33 5.77 -11.94
N LYS A 6 28.73 4.87 -11.02
CA LYS A 6 27.92 3.71 -10.63
C LYS A 6 26.55 4.12 -10.09
N ARG A 7 26.51 5.09 -9.16
CA ARG A 7 25.24 5.60 -8.62
C ARG A 7 24.35 6.19 -9.72
N SER A 8 24.92 6.95 -10.67
CA SER A 8 24.15 7.49 -11.79
C SER A 8 23.56 6.39 -12.67
N TYR A 9 24.34 5.34 -12.94
CA TYR A 9 23.93 4.21 -13.76
C TYR A 9 22.81 3.39 -13.10
N ASP A 10 22.93 3.11 -11.81
CA ASP A 10 21.90 2.38 -11.04
C ASP A 10 20.56 3.14 -11.04
N GLN A 11 20.59 4.48 -10.94
CA GLN A 11 19.39 5.31 -11.04
C GLN A 11 18.75 5.24 -12.44
N GLU A 12 19.55 5.25 -13.51
CA GLU A 12 19.05 5.13 -14.88
C GLU A 12 18.36 3.78 -15.11
N ILE A 13 18.96 2.68 -14.66
CA ILE A 13 18.34 1.34 -14.73
C ILE A 13 17.02 1.32 -13.95
N ALA A 14 17.01 1.89 -12.73
CA ALA A 14 15.82 1.91 -11.91
C ALA A 14 14.69 2.70 -12.57
N ILE A 15 14.99 3.83 -13.20
CA ILE A 15 14.03 4.62 -13.98
C ILE A 15 13.44 3.80 -15.12
N CYS A 16 14.26 3.05 -15.86
CA CYS A 16 13.78 2.20 -16.95
C CYS A 16 12.83 1.10 -16.46
N ALA A 17 13.17 0.43 -15.36
CA ALA A 17 12.32 -0.60 -14.76
C ALA A 17 11.01 -0.02 -14.23
N LEU A 18 11.05 1.16 -13.59
CA LEU A 18 9.86 1.87 -13.14
C LEU A 18 8.96 2.30 -14.31
N ALA A 19 9.54 2.71 -15.45
CA ALA A 19 8.80 3.04 -16.66
C ALA A 19 8.03 1.83 -17.20
N GLN A 20 8.67 0.66 -17.28
CA GLN A 20 8.04 -0.60 -17.70
C GLN A 20 6.91 -1.04 -16.76
N LYS A 21 6.95 -0.62 -15.50
CA LYS A 21 5.92 -0.87 -14.48
C LYS A 21 4.76 0.15 -14.51
N GLY A 22 4.72 1.06 -15.48
CA GLY A 22 3.65 2.04 -15.63
C GLY A 22 3.78 3.29 -14.76
N THR A 23 4.97 3.57 -14.22
CA THR A 23 5.19 4.78 -13.42
C THR A 23 4.97 6.04 -14.26
N GLU A 24 4.27 7.03 -13.70
CA GLU A 24 3.96 8.28 -14.41
C GLU A 24 5.23 9.00 -14.90
N LYS A 25 5.27 9.42 -16.18
CA LYS A 25 6.42 10.12 -16.78
C LYS A 25 6.87 11.34 -15.98
N LYS A 26 5.96 12.10 -15.35
CA LYS A 26 6.31 13.25 -14.49
C LYS A 26 7.08 12.83 -13.23
N ILE A 27 6.80 11.64 -12.65
CA ILE A 27 7.54 11.10 -11.50
C ILE A 27 8.94 10.69 -11.96
N LEU A 28 9.03 9.98 -13.08
CA LEU A 28 10.32 9.58 -13.65
C LEU A 28 11.19 10.80 -13.98
N ASN A 29 10.60 11.87 -14.51
CA ASN A 29 11.28 13.12 -14.83
C ASN A 29 11.80 13.88 -13.60
N THR A 30 11.17 13.75 -12.42
CA THR A 30 11.68 14.38 -11.18
C THR A 30 12.83 13.58 -10.58
N MET A 31 12.93 12.28 -10.87
CA MET A 31 14.02 11.41 -10.41
C MET A 31 15.21 11.37 -11.38
N CYS A 32 15.02 11.75 -12.65
CA CYS A 32 16.07 11.81 -13.65
C CYS A 32 16.86 13.12 -13.58
N LEU A 33 18.14 13.06 -13.19
CA LEU A 33 18.99 14.24 -13.00
C LEU A 33 19.64 14.78 -14.28
N ARG A 34 19.93 13.92 -15.28
CA ARG A 34 20.83 14.29 -16.39
C ARG A 34 20.24 14.20 -17.79
N ARG A 35 19.29 13.29 -18.07
CA ARG A 35 18.80 13.05 -19.44
C ARG A 35 17.33 12.63 -19.45
N LYS A 36 16.43 13.60 -19.32
CA LYS A 36 14.97 13.35 -19.37
C LYS A 36 14.52 12.66 -20.66
N GLU A 37 15.27 12.84 -21.75
CA GLU A 37 15.09 12.16 -23.04
C GLU A 37 15.15 10.62 -22.92
N ILE A 38 15.95 10.09 -21.98
CA ILE A 38 16.05 8.64 -21.71
C ILE A 38 14.70 8.09 -21.29
N VAL A 39 13.94 8.84 -20.47
CA VAL A 39 12.60 8.43 -20.05
C VAL A 39 11.72 8.16 -21.26
N GLY A 40 11.81 8.99 -22.31
CA GLY A 40 11.05 8.80 -23.55
C GLY A 40 11.41 7.53 -24.33
N ARG A 41 12.64 7.02 -24.21
CA ARG A 41 13.09 5.80 -24.90
C ARG A 41 12.58 4.51 -24.25
N PHE A 42 12.39 4.53 -22.93
CA PHE A 42 11.98 3.35 -22.15
C PHE A 42 10.53 3.42 -21.66
N PHE A 43 9.90 4.59 -21.76
CA PHE A 43 8.48 4.75 -21.48
C PHE A 43 7.67 4.17 -22.63
N VAL A 44 7.17 2.96 -22.43
CA VAL A 44 6.06 2.44 -23.21
C VAL A 44 4.80 3.08 -22.63
N PRO A 45 3.98 3.79 -23.43
CA PRO A 45 2.67 4.22 -22.98
C PRO A 45 1.82 2.98 -22.75
N LEU A 46 1.87 2.45 -21.52
CA LEU A 46 0.82 1.59 -21.01
C LEU A 46 -0.45 2.43 -20.94
N GLU A 47 -1.61 1.82 -21.20
CA GLU A 47 -2.92 2.48 -21.12
C GLU A 47 -2.96 3.40 -19.91
N ALA A 48 -3.35 4.66 -20.13
CA ALA A 48 -3.27 5.71 -19.13
C ALA A 48 -4.09 5.32 -17.89
N LYS A 49 -3.45 4.71 -16.88
CA LYS A 49 -4.10 4.42 -15.60
C LYS A 49 -4.43 5.78 -14.95
N PRO A 50 -5.71 6.12 -14.74
CA PRO A 50 -6.10 7.43 -14.24
C PRO A 50 -5.43 7.72 -12.89
N ARG A 51 -4.56 8.74 -12.86
CA ARG A 51 -3.91 9.36 -11.68
C ARG A 51 -3.61 8.41 -10.52
N ALA A 52 -3.08 7.22 -10.80
CA ALA A 52 -2.82 6.21 -9.76
C ALA A 52 -1.97 6.84 -8.65
N GLY A 53 -2.52 7.00 -7.45
CA GLY A 53 -1.82 7.50 -6.27
C GLY A 53 -2.05 8.97 -5.89
N LYS A 54 -2.63 9.83 -6.76
CA LYS A 54 -2.75 11.27 -6.45
C LYS A 54 -3.98 11.69 -5.61
N GLY A 55 -4.79 10.75 -5.15
CA GLY A 55 -5.92 11.04 -4.26
C GLY A 55 -6.62 9.77 -3.77
N GLY A 56 -6.98 9.74 -2.49
CA GLY A 56 -7.87 8.77 -1.86
C GLY A 56 -7.52 7.28 -1.98
N TRP A 57 -6.37 6.90 -2.55
CA TRP A 57 -6.05 5.49 -2.80
C TRP A 57 -5.89 4.68 -1.51
N SER A 58 -5.58 5.37 -0.41
CA SER A 58 -5.49 4.80 0.93
C SER A 58 -6.83 4.88 1.69
N LYS A 59 -7.91 5.34 1.06
CA LYS A 59 -9.26 5.30 1.64
C LYS A 59 -9.86 3.90 1.55
N GLY A 60 -10.83 3.65 2.41
CA GLY A 60 -11.49 2.35 2.52
C GLY A 60 -10.56 1.28 3.11
N ILE A 61 -11.14 0.14 3.45
CA ILE A 61 -10.43 -0.88 4.22
C ILE A 61 -9.22 -1.47 3.47
N GLU A 62 -9.34 -1.68 2.16
CA GLU A 62 -8.26 -2.22 1.32
C GLU A 62 -7.14 -1.21 1.11
N GLY A 63 -7.49 0.05 0.84
CA GLY A 63 -6.53 1.15 0.68
C GLY A 63 -5.74 1.39 1.96
N ARG A 64 -6.42 1.40 3.11
CA ARG A 64 -5.79 1.50 4.42
C ARG A 64 -4.88 0.31 4.71
N LEU A 65 -5.31 -0.92 4.40
CA LEU A 65 -4.47 -2.11 4.54
C LEU A 65 -3.18 -2.00 3.71
N ALA A 66 -3.29 -1.48 2.49
CA ALA A 66 -2.16 -1.24 1.61
C ALA A 66 -1.19 -0.21 2.18
N ALA A 67 -1.73 0.89 2.73
CA ALA A 67 -0.95 1.95 3.37
C ALA A 67 -0.26 1.46 4.64
N ASP A 68 -0.95 0.70 5.50
CA ASP A 68 -0.38 0.08 6.71
C ASP A 68 0.81 -0.82 6.36
N ARG A 69 0.62 -1.71 5.38
CA ARG A 69 1.68 -2.61 4.88
C ARG A 69 2.86 -1.83 4.32
N LEU A 70 2.60 -0.79 3.52
CA LEU A 70 3.64 0.06 2.96
C LEU A 70 4.42 0.80 4.05
N LEU A 71 3.73 1.36 5.05
CA LEU A 71 4.36 2.03 6.18
C LEU A 71 5.30 1.10 6.94
N ASN A 72 4.81 -0.08 7.31
CA ASN A 72 5.59 -1.06 8.06
C ASN A 72 6.80 -1.56 7.26
N LEU A 73 6.63 -1.79 5.95
CA LEU A 73 7.74 -2.16 5.06
C LEU A 73 8.77 -1.03 4.95
N PHE A 74 8.31 0.21 4.80
CA PHE A 74 9.19 1.37 4.73
C PHE A 74 10.02 1.52 6.01
N ILE A 75 9.38 1.46 7.17
CA ILE A 75 10.07 1.52 8.47
C ILE A 75 11.10 0.41 8.59
N THR A 76 10.78 -0.80 8.14
CA THR A 76 11.69 -1.95 8.18
C THR A 76 12.91 -1.74 7.26
N MET A 77 12.72 -1.26 6.03
CA MET A 77 13.80 -1.11 5.06
C MET A 77 14.68 0.13 5.27
N HIS A 78 14.10 1.20 5.82
CA HIS A 78 14.71 2.53 5.79
C HIS A 78 14.81 3.20 7.16
N GLY A 79 14.11 2.66 8.16
CA GLY A 79 13.96 3.28 9.47
C GLY A 79 12.97 4.44 9.45
N ARG A 80 12.45 4.78 10.63
CA ARG A 80 11.41 5.80 10.82
C ARG A 80 11.88 7.22 10.46
N ILE A 81 13.17 7.50 10.65
CA ILE A 81 13.81 8.80 10.43
C ILE A 81 13.75 9.26 8.97
N LYS A 82 13.53 8.34 8.02
CA LYS A 82 13.51 8.65 6.58
C LYS A 82 12.14 8.98 6.01
N LEU A 83 11.07 9.00 6.82
CA LEU A 83 9.72 9.35 6.33
C LEU A 83 9.66 10.78 5.74
N ASP A 84 10.55 11.67 6.18
CA ASP A 84 10.64 13.04 5.68
C ASP A 84 11.47 13.20 4.40
N ARG A 85 11.97 12.13 3.80
CA ARG A 85 12.83 12.22 2.60
C ARG A 85 12.10 11.78 1.36
N GLN A 86 12.35 12.47 0.24
CA GLN A 86 11.88 12.00 -1.06
C GLN A 86 12.68 10.75 -1.45
N LEU A 87 11.97 9.76 -1.99
CA LEU A 87 12.58 8.56 -2.54
C LEU A 87 13.29 8.87 -3.86
N ASP A 88 14.49 8.34 -4.02
CA ASP A 88 15.15 8.23 -5.32
C ASP A 88 14.60 7.03 -6.12
N ALA A 89 15.01 6.89 -7.39
CA ALA A 89 14.45 5.85 -8.26
C ALA A 89 14.77 4.44 -7.76
N VAL A 90 15.99 4.23 -7.28
CA VAL A 90 16.43 2.93 -6.74
C VAL A 90 15.61 2.55 -5.50
N SER A 91 15.42 3.47 -4.56
CA SER A 91 14.66 3.19 -3.34
C SER A 91 13.18 2.95 -3.64
N LEU A 92 12.59 3.71 -4.56
CA LEU A 92 11.21 3.49 -5.00
C LEU A 92 11.04 2.11 -5.64
N LEU A 93 11.96 1.73 -6.54
CA LEU A 93 11.93 0.41 -7.18
C LEU A 93 12.09 -0.71 -6.15
N ASN A 94 13.04 -0.59 -5.22
CA ASN A 94 13.28 -1.59 -4.19
C ASN A 94 12.06 -1.77 -3.29
N LEU A 95 11.42 -0.68 -2.84
CA LEU A 95 10.18 -0.75 -2.06
C LEU A 95 9.06 -1.43 -2.83
N HIS A 96 8.88 -1.09 -4.11
CA HIS A 96 7.86 -1.70 -4.95
C HIS A 96 8.08 -3.21 -5.12
N MET A 97 9.32 -3.63 -5.45
CA MET A 97 9.66 -5.04 -5.62
C MET A 97 9.52 -5.81 -4.31
N ALA A 98 9.97 -5.25 -3.18
CA ALA A 98 9.83 -5.86 -1.87
C ALA A 98 8.35 -6.02 -1.47
N TYR A 99 7.52 -5.00 -1.72
CA TYR A 99 6.09 -5.07 -1.43
C TYR A 99 5.42 -6.19 -2.22
N GLN A 100 5.70 -6.28 -3.54
CA GLN A 100 5.13 -7.32 -4.39
C GLN A 100 5.56 -8.74 -3.97
N ALA A 101 6.78 -8.89 -3.47
CA ALA A 101 7.29 -10.18 -2.99
C ALA A 101 6.66 -10.61 -1.66
N ILE A 102 6.43 -9.67 -0.74
CA ILE A 102 5.88 -9.96 0.60
C ILE A 102 4.36 -10.15 0.57
N TYR A 103 3.66 -9.42 -0.31
CA TYR A 103 2.20 -9.43 -0.40
C TYR A 103 1.73 -9.87 -1.79
N PRO A 104 1.98 -11.13 -2.18
CA PRO A 104 1.49 -11.66 -3.45
C PRO A 104 -0.05 -11.59 -3.45
N GLY A 105 -0.63 -11.02 -4.51
CA GLY A 105 -2.08 -10.82 -4.65
C GLY A 105 -2.58 -9.42 -4.31
N PHE A 106 -1.75 -8.53 -3.76
CA PHE A 106 -2.11 -7.12 -3.57
C PHE A 106 -1.27 -6.21 -4.48
N GLU A 107 -1.86 -5.74 -5.59
CA GLU A 107 -1.14 -4.88 -6.55
C GLU A 107 -0.88 -3.48 -5.97
N MET A 108 0.38 -3.20 -5.64
CA MET A 108 0.83 -1.86 -5.26
C MET A 108 1.54 -1.17 -6.42
N HIS A 109 0.87 -0.19 -7.01
CA HIS A 109 1.43 0.60 -8.11
C HIS A 109 2.56 1.53 -7.62
N PRO A 110 3.70 1.65 -8.32
CA PRO A 110 4.82 2.51 -7.90
C PRO A 110 4.42 3.96 -7.60
N ASN A 111 3.49 4.54 -8.39
CA ASN A 111 2.99 5.88 -8.12
C ASN A 111 2.36 6.04 -6.72
N ARG A 112 1.63 5.03 -6.20
CA ARG A 112 1.05 5.09 -4.84
C ARG A 112 2.16 5.20 -3.80
N ILE A 113 3.23 4.43 -3.96
CA ILE A 113 4.42 4.49 -3.10
C ILE A 113 5.09 5.86 -3.19
N HIS A 114 5.24 6.40 -4.41
CA HIS A 114 5.83 7.72 -4.61
C HIS A 114 5.04 8.84 -3.91
N TYR A 115 3.71 8.81 -4.00
CA TYR A 115 2.85 9.84 -3.39
C TYR A 115 2.62 9.63 -1.88
N PHE A 116 2.85 8.43 -1.35
CA PHE A 116 2.63 8.12 0.07
C PHE A 116 3.39 9.07 1.02
N LEU A 117 4.71 9.27 0.82
CA LEU A 117 5.49 10.15 1.69
C LEU A 117 5.06 11.64 1.59
N PRO A 118 4.86 12.21 0.39
CA PRO A 118 4.23 13.52 0.26
C PRO A 118 2.89 13.65 1.00
N GLN A 119 2.05 12.61 0.98
CA GLN A 119 0.75 12.61 1.64
C GLN A 119 0.87 12.59 3.17
N LEU A 120 1.84 11.87 3.72
CA LEU A 120 2.18 11.93 5.15
C LEU A 120 2.62 13.34 5.54
N LYS A 121 3.52 13.95 4.76
CA LYS A 121 4.02 15.32 5.02
C LYS A 121 2.92 16.37 4.96
N GLN A 122 1.98 16.22 4.04
CA GLN A 122 0.83 17.10 3.87
C GLN A 122 -0.30 16.80 4.87
N GLN A 123 -0.11 15.84 5.78
CA GLN A 123 -1.12 15.38 6.74
C GLN A 123 -2.42 14.91 6.08
N GLN A 124 -2.37 14.50 4.81
CA GLN A 124 -3.50 13.85 4.13
C GLN A 124 -3.68 12.41 4.62
N ILE A 125 -2.56 11.78 4.99
CA ILE A 125 -2.53 10.50 5.69
C ILE A 125 -1.89 10.76 7.05
N ILE A 126 -2.60 10.39 8.11
CA ILE A 126 -2.14 10.50 9.49
C ILE A 126 -1.52 9.15 9.86
N MET A 127 -0.33 9.19 10.44
CA MET A 127 0.34 8.02 10.99
C MET A 127 0.12 7.96 12.50
N TYR A 128 -0.28 6.80 12.98
CA TYR A 128 -0.35 6.47 14.39
C TYR A 128 0.77 5.49 14.77
N ASP A 129 1.37 5.71 15.93
CA ASP A 129 2.55 4.98 16.38
C ASP A 129 2.27 3.51 16.70
N LYS A 130 1.10 3.24 17.28
CA LYS A 130 0.73 1.91 17.76
C LYS A 130 -0.77 1.69 17.64
N CYS A 131 -1.15 0.63 16.94
CA CYS A 131 -2.50 0.09 16.97
C CYS A 131 -2.79 -0.48 18.37
N PRO A 132 -3.94 -0.16 19.00
CA PRO A 132 -4.34 -0.72 20.29
C PRO A 132 -4.36 -2.26 20.32
N ASP A 133 -4.72 -2.89 19.21
CA ASP A 133 -4.89 -4.36 19.15
C ASP A 133 -3.56 -5.11 18.93
N CYS A 134 -2.72 -4.65 18.00
CA CYS A 134 -1.52 -5.38 17.58
C CYS A 134 -0.19 -4.65 17.84
N GLY A 135 -0.24 -3.42 18.37
CA GLY A 135 0.93 -2.60 18.68
C GLY A 135 1.71 -2.08 17.46
N ARG A 136 1.31 -2.42 16.23
CA ARG A 136 2.00 -1.99 15.00
C ARG A 136 1.61 -0.55 14.60
N PRO A 137 2.52 0.22 13.99
CA PRO A 137 2.16 1.52 13.43
C PRO A 137 1.20 1.34 12.26
N TYR A 138 0.29 2.30 12.09
CA TYR A 138 -0.75 2.28 11.07
C TYR A 138 -1.09 3.67 10.56
N CYS A 139 -1.80 3.73 9.44
CA CYS A 139 -2.17 4.94 8.74
C CYS A 139 -3.69 5.05 8.59
N VAL A 140 -4.19 6.28 8.65
CA VAL A 140 -5.60 6.62 8.39
C VAL A 140 -5.64 7.86 7.51
N TYR A 141 -6.53 7.90 6.53
CA TYR A 141 -6.71 9.11 5.73
C TYR A 141 -7.39 10.19 6.59
N HIS A 142 -7.07 11.47 6.38
CA HIS A 142 -7.46 12.56 7.31
C HIS A 142 -8.97 12.76 7.52
N ASP A 143 -9.81 12.23 6.64
CA ASP A 143 -11.28 12.33 6.70
C ASP A 143 -11.95 10.99 7.05
N GLU A 144 -11.17 10.02 7.51
CA GLU A 144 -11.65 8.73 7.99
C GLU A 144 -11.43 8.62 9.50
N ASP A 145 -12.44 8.14 10.20
CA ASP A 145 -12.35 7.83 11.63
C ASP A 145 -12.01 6.34 11.80
N ALA A 146 -10.83 6.07 12.35
CA ALA A 146 -10.42 4.71 12.67
C ALA A 146 -9.41 4.63 13.82
N ASP A 147 -9.81 3.88 14.85
CA ASP A 147 -9.02 3.74 16.08
C ASP A 147 -8.03 2.56 16.05
N VAL A 148 -8.09 1.72 15.02
CA VAL A 148 -7.25 0.53 14.87
C VAL A 148 -6.77 0.35 13.42
N CYS A 149 -5.69 -0.41 13.24
CA CYS A 149 -5.14 -0.71 11.92
C CYS A 149 -6.10 -1.55 11.07
N ALA A 150 -6.00 -1.43 9.75
CA ALA A 150 -6.92 -2.10 8.83
C ALA A 150 -6.85 -3.62 8.93
N SER A 151 -5.67 -4.17 9.22
CA SER A 151 -5.51 -5.63 9.42
C SER A 151 -6.35 -6.14 10.59
N CYS A 152 -6.38 -5.42 11.72
CA CYS A 152 -7.15 -5.82 12.89
C CYS A 152 -8.65 -5.63 12.65
N THR A 153 -9.06 -4.57 11.94
CA THR A 153 -10.45 -4.38 11.52
C THR A 153 -10.95 -5.55 10.67
N ILE A 154 -10.19 -5.99 9.67
CA ILE A 154 -10.56 -7.11 8.80
C ILE A 154 -10.69 -8.42 9.60
N GLN A 155 -9.73 -8.68 10.51
CA GLN A 155 -9.76 -9.89 11.34
C GLN A 155 -11.00 -9.94 12.24
N LYS A 156 -11.36 -8.82 12.88
CA LYS A 156 -12.57 -8.73 13.71
C LYS A 156 -13.83 -8.94 12.88
N ALA A 157 -13.91 -8.34 11.69
CA ALA A 157 -15.06 -8.52 10.79
C ALA A 157 -15.24 -9.99 10.37
N ALA A 158 -14.15 -10.69 10.04
CA ALA A 158 -14.18 -12.11 9.67
C ALA A 158 -14.67 -13.02 10.82
N GLN A 159 -14.35 -12.68 12.07
CA GLN A 159 -14.81 -13.42 13.25
C GLN A 159 -16.30 -13.24 13.50
N HIS A 160 -16.86 -12.05 13.27
CA HIS A 160 -18.30 -11.80 13.42
C HIS A 160 -19.15 -12.52 12.36
N THR A 161 -18.63 -12.69 11.14
CA THR A 161 -19.34 -13.46 10.10
C THR A 161 -19.31 -14.97 10.33
N GLY A 162 -18.36 -15.49 11.10
CA GLY A 162 -18.26 -16.92 11.43
C GLY A 162 -19.16 -17.37 12.58
N ASN A 163 -19.76 -16.44 13.33
CA ASN A 163 -20.60 -16.74 14.50
C ASN A 163 -22.12 -16.69 14.21
N ASN A 164 -22.53 -16.47 12.95
CA ASN A 164 -23.94 -16.36 12.56
C ASN A 164 -24.47 -17.58 11.76
N GLU A 165 -23.80 -18.73 11.82
CA GLU A 165 -24.35 -19.98 11.29
C GLU A 165 -24.69 -20.96 12.44
N PHE A 166 -25.98 -21.31 12.50
CA PHE A 166 -26.64 -22.36 13.32
C PHE A 166 -27.04 -22.03 14.77
N ASP A 167 -28.08 -21.18 14.91
CA ASP A 167 -29.16 -21.46 15.88
C ASP A 167 -30.33 -22.09 15.10
N VAL A 168 -30.28 -23.41 14.89
CA VAL A 168 -31.50 -24.17 14.57
C VAL A 168 -32.12 -24.52 15.92
N GLU A 169 -33.16 -23.77 16.29
CA GLU A 169 -34.05 -24.17 17.38
C GLU A 169 -34.57 -25.60 17.08
N PRO A 170 -34.47 -26.55 18.03
CA PRO A 170 -35.03 -27.87 17.82
C PRO A 170 -36.55 -27.73 17.78
N ALA A 171 -37.14 -28.06 16.62
CA ALA A 171 -38.58 -28.14 16.45
C ALA A 171 -39.17 -29.13 17.47
N ASN A 172 -40.06 -28.64 18.30
CA ASN A 172 -40.91 -29.42 19.21
C ASN A 172 -41.67 -30.49 18.40
N ASN A 173 -41.30 -31.75 18.57
CA ASN A 173 -42.13 -32.88 18.15
C ASN A 173 -43.09 -33.20 19.31
N GLU A 174 -44.22 -32.48 19.36
CA GLU A 174 -45.42 -32.99 20.02
C GLU A 174 -45.95 -34.17 19.20
N ILE A 175 -45.61 -35.39 19.61
CA ILE A 175 -46.36 -36.58 19.21
C ILE A 175 -47.53 -36.70 20.21
N CYS A 176 -48.72 -36.33 19.74
CA CYS A 176 -49.97 -36.63 20.42
C CYS A 176 -50.14 -38.14 20.54
N GLU A 177 -50.04 -38.66 21.77
CA GLU A 177 -50.74 -39.87 22.19
C GLU A 177 -52.25 -39.60 22.31
N ALA A 178 -53.04 -40.68 22.17
CA ALA A 178 -54.49 -40.84 22.39
C ALA A 178 -55.37 -40.73 21.12
N ALA A 179 -56.33 -41.60 20.83
CA ALA A 179 -56.78 -42.85 21.45
C ALA A 179 -57.83 -43.52 20.54
N VAL A 180 -58.07 -44.81 20.83
CA VAL A 180 -59.21 -45.70 20.47
C VAL A 180 -59.12 -46.43 19.13
#